data_AF-A0A5C3PFV1-F1
#
_entry.id   AF-A0A5C3PFV1-F1
#
_cell.length_a   1.000
_cell.length_b   1.000
_cell.length_c   1.000
_cell.angle_alpha   90.00
_cell.angle_beta   90.00
_cell.angle_gamma   90.00
#
_symmetry.space_group_name_H-M   'P 1'
#
loop_
_entity.id
_entity.type
_entity.pdbx_description
1 polymer ?
#
loop_
_entity_poly.entity_id
_entity_poly.type
_entity_poly.pdbx_seq_one_letter_code
_entity_poly.pdbx_strand_id
1 'polypeptide(L)'
;LNIQSCKKLESLTLPIYIPHAKPEKAVSHVGVGVLKHYAPPTLRHITIMLYDLPRPTTLGNRVVLKLQEFDKVVTEARFPHLEEFSVCITVTDELARKSGRWMKCVGAARRALPNLHARGLLKLQDENRSYGWF
;
A
#
# COMPACT_ATOMS: atom_id res chain seq x y z
N LEU A 1 17.38 -6.33 -9.48
CA LEU A 1 16.94 -7.58 -8.84
C LEU A 1 15.93 -8.25 -9.77
N ASN A 2 16.17 -9.48 -10.26
CA ASN A 2 15.18 -10.19 -11.07
C ASN A 2 14.25 -10.99 -10.15
N ILE A 3 13.10 -10.42 -9.79
CA ILE A 3 12.15 -11.03 -8.85
C ILE A 3 11.46 -12.26 -9.49
N GLN A 4 11.36 -12.31 -10.82
CA GLN A 4 10.70 -13.41 -11.54
C GLN A 4 11.41 -14.75 -11.38
N SER A 5 12.72 -14.76 -11.12
CA SER A 5 13.48 -16.00 -10.92
C SER A 5 13.32 -16.59 -9.51
N CYS A 6 12.75 -15.84 -8.56
CA CYS A 6 12.50 -16.31 -7.20
C CYS A 6 11.20 -17.11 -7.11
N LYS A 7 11.27 -18.40 -7.49
CA LYS A 7 10.13 -19.34 -7.47
C LYS A 7 9.55 -19.65 -6.09
N LYS A 8 10.24 -19.25 -5.01
CA LYS A 8 9.82 -19.44 -3.61
C LYS A 8 9.57 -18.12 -2.88
N LEU A 9 9.42 -17.01 -3.62
CA LEU A 9 9.12 -15.75 -2.98
C LEU A 9 7.68 -15.78 -2.47
N GLU A 10 7.53 -15.72 -1.15
CA GLU A 10 6.24 -15.70 -0.47
C GLU A 10 5.88 -14.30 0.04
N SER A 11 6.86 -13.43 0.24
CA SER A 11 6.64 -12.09 0.79
C SER A 11 7.33 -11.02 -0.06
N LEU A 12 6.64 -9.91 -0.30
CA LEU A 12 7.18 -8.74 -1.01
C LEU A 12 6.82 -7.45 -0.29
N THR A 13 7.83 -6.63 0.00
CA THR A 13 7.64 -5.29 0.59
C THR A 13 8.01 -4.22 -0.44
N LEU A 14 7.12 -3.26 -0.65
CA LEU A 14 7.29 -2.17 -1.61
C LEU A 14 7.20 -0.81 -0.88
N PRO A 15 8.30 -0.05 -0.81
CA PRO A 15 8.26 1.31 -0.29
C PRO A 15 7.69 2.29 -1.31
N ILE A 16 6.83 3.20 -0.85
CA ILE A 16 6.23 4.29 -1.62
C ILE A 16 6.38 5.58 -0.83
N TYR A 17 7.12 6.53 -1.38
CA TYR A 17 7.33 7.85 -0.77
C TYR A 17 6.46 8.89 -1.44
N ILE A 18 5.58 9.56 -0.68
CA ILE A 18 4.72 10.61 -1.24
C ILE A 18 5.55 11.91 -1.38
N PRO A 19 5.79 12.41 -2.59
CA PRO A 19 6.57 13.62 -2.77
C PRO A 19 5.77 14.86 -2.35
N HIS A 20 6.49 15.90 -1.92
CA HIS A 20 5.89 17.21 -1.61
C HIS A 20 5.33 17.92 -2.85
N ALA A 21 5.97 17.74 -4.01
CA ALA A 21 5.51 18.24 -5.29
C ALA A 21 4.62 17.22 -6.01
N LYS A 22 3.75 17.69 -6.91
CA LYS A 22 2.92 16.81 -7.73
C LYS A 22 3.83 15.98 -8.66
N PRO A 23 3.77 14.64 -8.60
CA PRO A 23 4.62 13.81 -9.45
C PRO A 23 4.05 13.75 -10.88
N GLU A 24 4.93 13.55 -11.86
CA GLU A 24 4.55 13.37 -13.27
C GLU A 24 3.72 12.11 -13.51
N LYS A 25 4.03 11.04 -12.76
CA LYS A 25 3.27 9.78 -12.72
C LYS A 25 2.81 9.51 -11.31
N ALA A 26 1.74 8.73 -11.17
CA ALA A 26 1.28 8.35 -9.84
C ALA A 26 2.36 7.56 -9.09
N VAL A 27 2.55 7.82 -7.80
CA VAL A 27 3.62 7.20 -7.00
C VAL A 27 3.47 5.68 -6.93
N SER A 28 2.25 5.14 -6.98
CA SER A 28 2.02 3.69 -7.03
C SER A 28 2.45 3.03 -8.34
N HIS A 29 2.73 3.79 -9.39
CA HIS A 29 2.91 3.27 -10.75
C HIS A 29 3.99 2.18 -10.82
N VAL A 30 5.14 2.41 -10.16
CA VAL A 30 6.23 1.43 -10.12
C VAL A 30 5.82 0.17 -9.36
N GLY A 31 5.25 0.32 -8.16
CA GLY A 31 4.80 -0.83 -7.35
C GLY A 31 3.73 -1.67 -8.06
N VAL A 32 2.77 -1.03 -8.71
CA VAL A 32 1.74 -1.69 -9.52
C VAL A 32 2.37 -2.41 -10.72
N GLY A 33 3.33 -1.79 -11.40
CA GLY A 33 4.07 -2.41 -12.50
C GLY A 33 4.86 -3.65 -12.04
N VAL A 34 5.51 -3.58 -10.88
CA VAL A 34 6.20 -4.71 -10.25
C VAL A 34 5.26 -5.88 -10.02
N LEU A 35 4.11 -5.63 -9.38
CA LEU A 35 3.14 -6.69 -9.10
C LEU A 35 2.52 -7.28 -10.36
N LYS A 36 2.19 -6.42 -11.34
CA LYS A 36 1.57 -6.86 -12.59
C LYS A 36 2.51 -7.76 -13.41
N HIS A 37 3.76 -7.35 -13.58
CA HIS A 37 4.67 -7.93 -14.56
C HIS A 37 5.74 -8.86 -13.98
N TYR A 38 6.18 -8.64 -12.74
CA TYR A 38 7.39 -9.27 -12.21
C TYR A 38 7.19 -10.12 -10.96
N ALA A 39 6.15 -9.87 -10.17
CA ALA A 39 5.89 -10.61 -8.94
C ALA A 39 5.41 -12.05 -9.22
N PRO A 40 5.95 -13.10 -8.57
CA PRO A 40 5.48 -14.46 -8.79
C PRO A 40 4.09 -14.69 -8.18
N PRO A 41 3.30 -15.65 -8.71
CA PRO A 41 1.97 -15.99 -8.16
C PRO A 41 2.05 -16.70 -6.80
N THR A 42 3.25 -17.09 -6.36
CA THR A 42 3.51 -17.73 -5.06
C THR A 42 3.48 -16.77 -3.88
N LEU A 43 3.32 -15.46 -4.11
CA LEU A 43 3.23 -14.49 -3.03
C LEU A 43 2.01 -14.75 -2.15
N ARG A 44 2.28 -14.84 -0.85
CA ARG A 44 1.31 -14.97 0.25
C ARG A 44 1.12 -13.64 0.98
N HIS A 45 2.16 -12.81 1.04
CA HIS A 45 2.12 -11.51 1.71
C HIS A 45 2.68 -10.39 0.81
N ILE A 46 1.90 -9.31 0.67
CA ILE A 46 2.36 -8.09 0.02
C ILE A 46 2.23 -6.94 1.02
N THR A 47 3.32 -6.23 1.27
CA THR A 47 3.34 -5.07 2.16
C THR A 47 3.68 -3.81 1.37
N ILE A 48 2.83 -2.79 1.45
CA ILE A 48 3.10 -1.44 0.96
C ILE A 48 3.52 -0.57 2.15
N MET A 49 4.78 -0.14 2.16
CA MET A 49 5.28 0.83 3.14
C MET A 49 5.06 2.23 2.57
N LEU A 50 4.01 2.91 3.03
CA LEU A 50 3.66 4.25 2.58
C LEU A 50 4.26 5.30 3.50
N TYR A 51 5.17 6.10 2.97
CA TYR A 51 5.86 7.15 3.71
C TYR A 51 5.31 8.54 3.38
N ASP A 52 5.46 9.44 4.36
CA ASP A 52 5.22 10.88 4.24
C ASP A 52 3.78 11.25 3.85
N LEU A 53 2.79 10.48 4.32
CA LEU A 53 1.39 10.77 4.02
C LEU A 53 0.97 12.12 4.64
N PRO A 54 0.67 13.16 3.83
CA PRO A 54 0.44 14.50 4.36
C PRO A 54 -1.02 14.70 4.83
N ARG A 55 -1.96 13.96 4.23
CA ARG A 55 -3.40 14.03 4.51
C ARG A 55 -4.04 12.66 4.29
N PRO A 56 -5.06 12.26 5.07
CA PRO A 56 -5.77 10.99 4.85
C PRO A 56 -6.41 10.89 3.46
N THR A 57 -6.84 12.02 2.89
CA THR A 57 -7.45 12.07 1.55
C THR A 57 -6.49 11.70 0.43
N THR A 58 -5.18 11.78 0.65
CA THR A 58 -4.16 11.36 -0.34
C THR A 58 -4.26 9.86 -0.65
N LEU A 59 -4.73 9.03 0.29
CA LEU A 59 -4.99 7.60 0.06
C LEU A 59 -6.05 7.36 -1.01
N GLY A 60 -7.05 8.25 -1.09
CA GLY A 60 -8.09 8.22 -2.13
C GLY A 60 -7.73 9.03 -3.38
N ASN A 61 -6.54 9.64 -3.44
CA ASN A 61 -6.17 10.52 -4.54
C ASN A 61 -5.85 9.70 -5.81
N ARG A 62 -6.65 9.93 -6.86
CA ARG A 62 -6.55 9.22 -8.14
C ARG A 62 -5.55 9.83 -9.12
N VAL A 63 -4.73 10.79 -8.70
CA VAL A 63 -3.70 11.44 -9.53
C VAL A 63 -2.32 11.22 -8.93
N VAL A 64 -2.14 11.58 -7.66
CA VAL A 64 -0.85 11.53 -6.97
C VAL A 64 -0.51 10.10 -6.57
N LEU A 65 -1.31 9.45 -5.72
CA LEU A 65 -0.95 8.11 -5.23
C LEU A 65 -1.48 7.00 -6.14
N LYS A 66 -2.77 7.06 -6.53
CA LYS A 66 -3.48 5.99 -7.23
C LYS A 66 -3.38 4.62 -6.55
N LEU A 67 -3.73 4.56 -5.26
CA LEU A 67 -3.71 3.32 -4.48
C LEU A 67 -4.67 2.26 -5.06
N GLN A 68 -5.81 2.68 -5.63
CA GLN A 68 -6.80 1.79 -6.22
C GLN A 68 -6.30 0.93 -7.39
N GLU A 69 -5.15 1.24 -7.98
CA GLU A 69 -4.58 0.41 -9.05
C GLU A 69 -4.05 -0.94 -8.51
N PHE A 70 -3.71 -1.02 -7.21
CA PHE A 70 -3.37 -2.29 -6.57
C PHE A 70 -4.56 -3.27 -6.60
N ASP A 71 -5.76 -2.77 -6.34
CA ASP A 71 -7.00 -3.57 -6.39
C ASP A 71 -7.27 -4.23 -7.76
N LYS A 72 -6.73 -3.64 -8.84
CA LYS A 72 -6.89 -4.17 -10.20
C LYS A 72 -5.87 -5.25 -10.56
N VAL A 73 -4.69 -5.22 -9.94
CA VAL A 73 -3.58 -6.15 -10.25
C VAL A 73 -3.47 -7.28 -9.23
N VAL A 74 -3.89 -7.03 -7.99
CA VAL A 74 -3.88 -8.01 -6.89
C VAL A 74 -5.18 -8.80 -6.88
N THR A 75 -5.42 -9.51 -7.98
CA THR A 75 -6.59 -10.38 -8.15
C THR A 75 -6.28 -11.80 -7.71
N GLU A 76 -7.32 -12.56 -7.37
CA GLU A 76 -7.20 -13.98 -7.02
C GLU A 76 -6.59 -14.80 -8.17
N ALA A 77 -6.98 -14.52 -9.42
CA ALA A 77 -6.40 -15.18 -10.59
C ALA A 77 -4.89 -14.93 -10.72
N ARG A 78 -4.38 -13.78 -10.27
CA ARG A 78 -2.96 -13.43 -10.38
C ARG A 78 -2.13 -13.89 -9.20
N PHE A 79 -2.73 -13.89 -8.00
CA PHE A 79 -2.11 -14.29 -6.74
C PHE A 79 -3.08 -15.21 -5.98
N PRO A 80 -3.21 -16.48 -6.41
CA PRO A 80 -4.18 -17.42 -5.84
C PRO A 80 -3.84 -17.84 -4.41
N HIS A 81 -2.59 -17.66 -3.98
CA HIS A 81 -2.11 -18.00 -2.64
C HIS A 81 -1.98 -16.78 -1.72
N LEU A 82 -2.50 -15.62 -2.14
CA LEU A 82 -2.38 -14.41 -1.36
C LEU A 82 -3.26 -14.48 -0.10
N GLU A 83 -2.63 -14.33 1.05
CA GLU A 83 -3.26 -14.34 2.37
C GLU A 83 -3.41 -12.93 2.92
N GLU A 84 -2.47 -12.04 2.58
CA GLU A 84 -2.45 -10.70 3.14
C GLU A 84 -1.95 -9.64 2.15
N PHE A 85 -2.65 -8.50 2.15
CA PHE A 85 -2.19 -7.25 1.58
C PHE A 85 -2.15 -6.17 2.68
N SER A 86 -0.95 -5.88 3.18
CA SER A 86 -0.71 -4.91 4.25
C SER A 86 -0.37 -3.53 3.67
N VAL A 87 -0.98 -2.48 4.21
CA VAL A 87 -0.57 -1.08 3.99
C VAL A 87 -0.13 -0.50 5.32
N CYS A 88 1.19 -0.33 5.47
CA CYS A 88 1.82 0.31 6.61
C CYS A 88 1.95 1.80 6.31
N ILE A 89 1.34 2.65 7.15
CA ILE A 89 1.23 4.09 6.88
C ILE A 89 2.07 4.86 7.89
N THR A 90 3.12 5.50 7.39
CA THR A 90 3.85 6.57 8.07
C THR A 90 3.29 7.91 7.60
N VAL A 91 2.92 8.77 8.54
CA VAL A 91 2.34 10.09 8.24
C VAL A 91 3.38 11.17 8.50
N THR A 92 3.18 12.36 7.93
CA THR A 92 4.01 13.52 8.31
C THR A 92 3.77 13.90 9.77
N ASP A 93 4.76 14.53 10.42
CA ASP A 93 4.64 15.03 11.80
C ASP A 93 3.43 15.94 12.00
N GLU A 94 3.11 16.77 10.99
CA GLU A 94 1.94 17.65 11.01
C GLU A 94 0.63 16.84 11.09
N LEU A 95 0.52 15.77 10.30
CA LEU A 95 -0.65 14.90 10.35
C LEU A 95 -0.65 14.05 11.63
N ALA A 96 0.52 13.63 12.13
CA ALA A 96 0.68 12.81 13.33
C ALA A 96 0.00 13.43 14.56
N ARG A 97 0.09 14.77 14.69
CA ARG A 97 -0.48 15.57 15.78
C ARG A 97 -2.01 15.68 15.75
N LYS A 98 -2.68 15.29 14.67
CA LYS A 98 -4.14 15.44 14.51
C LYS A 98 -4.89 14.26 15.12
N SER A 99 -5.84 14.55 16.01
CA SER A 99 -6.72 13.53 16.60
C SER A 99 -7.60 12.85 15.54
N GLY A 100 -7.87 11.55 15.74
CA GLY A 100 -8.69 10.77 14.81
C GLY A 100 -8.08 10.54 13.42
N ARG A 101 -6.81 10.93 13.18
CA ARG A 101 -6.13 10.75 11.88
C ARG A 101 -6.18 9.30 11.40
N TRP A 102 -5.95 8.35 12.31
CA TRP A 102 -5.85 6.94 11.98
C TRP A 102 -7.18 6.41 11.43
N MET A 103 -8.29 6.71 12.09
CA MET A 103 -9.62 6.30 11.62
C MET A 103 -9.96 6.90 10.25
N LYS A 104 -9.52 8.15 9.99
CA LYS A 104 -9.66 8.78 8.67
C LYS A 104 -8.81 8.08 7.60
N CYS A 105 -7.56 7.70 7.93
CA CYS A 105 -6.70 6.92 7.03
C CYS A 105 -7.31 5.54 6.75
N VAL A 106 -7.80 4.84 7.76
CA VAL A 106 -8.45 3.54 7.63
C VAL A 106 -9.66 3.62 6.69
N GLY A 107 -10.54 4.60 6.91
CA GLY A 107 -11.70 4.80 6.04
C GLY A 107 -11.30 5.15 4.59
N ALA A 108 -10.26 5.96 4.41
CA ALA A 108 -9.77 6.33 3.08
C ALA A 108 -9.13 5.15 2.35
N ALA A 109 -8.29 4.35 3.02
CA ALA A 109 -7.64 3.17 2.44
C ALA A 109 -8.67 2.10 2.05
N ARG A 110 -9.66 1.81 2.92
CA ARG A 110 -10.75 0.87 2.60
C ARG A 110 -11.57 1.30 1.38
N ARG A 111 -11.83 2.61 1.22
CA ARG A 111 -12.51 3.13 0.03
C ARG A 111 -11.63 3.09 -1.23
N ALA A 112 -10.31 3.20 -1.08
CA ALA A 112 -9.38 3.13 -2.19
C ALA A 112 -9.11 1.70 -2.65
N LEU A 113 -9.22 0.71 -1.75
CA LEU A 113 -8.98 -0.71 -1.98
C LEU A 113 -10.22 -1.56 -1.63
N PRO A 114 -11.40 -1.29 -2.23
CA PRO A 114 -12.64 -1.95 -1.88
C PRO A 114 -12.61 -3.47 -2.11
N ASN A 115 -11.95 -3.98 -3.15
CA ASN A 115 -11.93 -5.41 -3.47
C ASN A 115 -11.03 -6.19 -2.50
N LEU A 116 -9.82 -5.68 -2.22
CA LEU A 116 -8.95 -6.27 -1.21
C LEU A 116 -9.58 -6.24 0.19
N HIS A 117 -10.32 -5.18 0.51
CA HIS A 117 -11.08 -5.11 1.74
C HIS A 117 -12.24 -6.11 1.79
N ALA A 118 -13.05 -6.20 0.73
CA ALA A 118 -14.19 -7.12 0.65
C ALA A 118 -13.76 -8.60 0.72
N ARG A 119 -12.56 -8.92 0.20
CA ARG A 119 -11.94 -10.25 0.29
C ARG A 119 -11.30 -10.55 1.65
N GLY A 120 -11.31 -9.61 2.59
CA GLY A 120 -10.69 -9.78 3.91
C GLY A 120 -9.15 -9.76 3.92
N LEU A 121 -8.51 -9.45 2.79
CA LEU A 121 -7.05 -9.47 2.63
C LEU A 121 -6.38 -8.17 3.10
N LEU A 122 -7.11 -7.06 3.11
CA LEU A 122 -6.55 -5.74 3.45
C LEU A 122 -6.27 -5.61 4.95
N LYS A 123 -5.01 -5.44 5.31
CA LYS A 123 -4.56 -5.04 6.66
C LYS A 123 -3.97 -3.63 6.62
N LEU A 124 -4.24 -2.84 7.66
CA LEU A 124 -3.78 -1.46 7.76
C LEU A 124 -3.06 -1.28 9.08
N GLN A 125 -1.83 -0.74 9.03
CA GLN A 125 -0.99 -0.56 10.20
C GLN A 125 -0.51 0.90 10.31
N ASP A 126 -0.49 1.45 11.53
CA ASP A 126 -0.01 2.81 11.82
C ASP A 126 1.43 2.74 12.32
N GLU A 127 2.40 2.95 11.44
CA GLU A 127 3.82 2.84 11.82
C GLU A 127 4.26 3.92 12.81
N ASN A 128 3.55 5.05 12.85
CA ASN A 128 3.84 6.12 13.81
C ASN A 128 3.50 5.73 15.26
N ARG A 129 2.75 4.64 15.48
CA ARG A 129 2.52 4.05 16.81
C ARG A 129 3.56 2.98 17.17
N SER A 130 4.24 2.41 16.18
CA SER A 130 5.31 1.42 16.39
C SER A 130 6.59 2.05 16.95
N TYR A 131 6.85 3.34 16.66
CA TYR A 131 8.00 4.10 17.19
C TYR A 131 7.76 4.81 18.53
N GLY A 132 6.70 4.44 19.25
CA GLY A 132 6.40 4.99 20.58
C GLY A 132 7.15 4.29 21.71
N TRP A 133 8.47 4.10 21.60
CA TRP A 133 9.34 3.65 22.71
C TRP A 133 10.78 4.18 22.54
N PHE A 134 11.07 5.26 23.27
CA PHE A 134 12.19 5.51 24.21
C PHE A 134 12.48 7.01 24.30
#